data_AF-A0A8H7VXV6-F1
#
_entry.id   AF-A0A8H7VXV6-F1
#
_cell.length_a   1.000
_cell.length_b   1.000
_cell.length_c   1.000
_cell.angle_alpha   90.00
_cell.angle_beta   90.00
_cell.angle_gamma   90.00
#
_symmetry.space_group_name_H-M   'P 1'
#
loop_
_entity.id
_entity.type
_entity.pdbx_description
1 polymer ?
#
loop_
_entity_poly.entity_id
_entity_poly.type
_entity_poly.pdbx_seq_one_letter_code
_entity_poly.pdbx_strand_id
1 'polypeptide(L)'
;MSKVLRDPLKYIVAPTLFFLYSSILVLYQYLVQPWMIKWDQYKESKPENRLLYRLKNAETFEEWQSRARDLDRHLNNDKWVEQPASRVYDYKLIASRLEHLRKARNEKDVENMTYLLRGGLLRNFGGICDRKLFSHSYVGTKKLIEDYMEEVVTQIEYIESTSDFDAQAKIKFFSDTRQSFGCSALVLQGGTALALYHIGVVKALNEQGLLPRIISGTAIGAMIAALICIHTDDELPYILQPEGINLTAFSNKGQKGHFKRRVTRFMKYGYLMDMKVLQECVRTNVGDLTFEEAYVRSKRVLNISVSSSRTQEVPQLLNYLTAPNVVTSVGLFGSCDLMAKDKNGNIVKWISSAVKWNHWSETTPAESDAPLYRLSELFNVNHFIVSQASIYAIPFIAKAQNLQHETLIHKFAYILASEFKHRLYQLDQLHILPHIFRGVIEEKMSGNVNVVPDIAFSDLNILFSNPSHKSLAYWILHGERSVWPLMAFIRTRCMIELALDRAVLRLKAMDVEREPVVVRSRYIDNKQRARSMH
;
A
#
# COMPACT_ATOMS: atom_id res chain seq x y z
N MET A 1 -33.94 -54.74 -24.73
CA MET A 1 -32.95 -54.15 -23.81
C MET A 1 -33.12 -52.63 -23.85
N SER A 2 -33.76 -52.07 -22.82
CA SER A 2 -34.25 -50.69 -22.82
C SER A 2 -33.11 -49.68 -22.93
N LYS A 3 -33.37 -48.53 -23.58
CA LYS A 3 -32.43 -47.40 -23.78
C LYS A 3 -31.77 -46.92 -22.47
N VAL A 4 -32.34 -47.27 -21.32
CA VAL A 4 -31.85 -47.00 -19.97
C VAL A 4 -30.52 -47.71 -19.65
N LEU A 5 -30.30 -48.92 -20.18
CA LEU A 5 -29.07 -49.69 -19.96
C LEU A 5 -27.88 -49.23 -20.81
N ARG A 6 -28.12 -48.45 -21.88
CA ARG A 6 -27.04 -47.91 -22.73
C ARG A 6 -26.47 -46.60 -22.24
N ASP A 7 -27.22 -45.82 -21.44
CA ASP A 7 -26.77 -44.50 -20.98
C ASP A 7 -27.45 -44.10 -19.64
N PRO A 8 -27.04 -44.70 -18.51
CA PRO A 8 -27.64 -44.43 -17.19
C PRO A 8 -27.46 -42.96 -16.75
N LEU A 9 -26.42 -42.30 -17.25
CA LEU A 9 -26.17 -40.86 -17.04
C LEU A 9 -27.32 -39.99 -17.54
N LYS A 10 -27.90 -40.32 -18.70
CA LYS A 10 -28.93 -39.49 -19.34
C LYS A 10 -30.33 -39.76 -18.78
N TYR A 11 -30.64 -41.01 -18.42
CA TYR A 11 -32.00 -41.40 -18.05
C TYR A 11 -32.23 -41.53 -16.54
N ILE A 12 -31.18 -41.59 -15.72
CA ILE A 12 -31.30 -41.73 -14.25
C ILE A 12 -30.59 -40.58 -13.54
N VAL A 13 -29.31 -40.36 -13.83
CA VAL A 13 -28.50 -39.35 -13.11
C VAL A 13 -28.94 -37.92 -13.44
N ALA A 14 -29.13 -37.58 -14.72
CA ALA A 14 -29.57 -36.25 -15.12
C ALA A 14 -30.96 -35.85 -14.55
N PRO A 15 -32.02 -36.67 -14.64
CA PRO A 15 -33.31 -36.33 -14.06
C PRO A 15 -33.31 -36.33 -12.53
N THR A 16 -32.54 -37.18 -11.85
CA THR A 16 -32.42 -37.12 -10.38
C THR A 16 -31.69 -35.87 -9.92
N LEU A 17 -30.58 -35.48 -10.57
CA LEU A 17 -29.90 -34.21 -10.30
C LEU A 17 -30.79 -33.00 -10.58
N PHE A 18 -31.58 -33.04 -11.66
CA PHE A 18 -32.55 -32.00 -11.97
C PHE A 18 -33.63 -31.88 -10.90
N PHE A 19 -34.15 -33.00 -10.41
CA PHE A 19 -35.12 -33.05 -9.32
C PHE A 19 -34.53 -32.55 -8.00
N LEU A 20 -33.28 -32.91 -7.69
CA LEU A 20 -32.57 -32.43 -6.50
C LEU A 20 -32.33 -30.92 -6.59
N TYR A 21 -31.87 -30.42 -7.74
CA TYR A 21 -31.68 -29.01 -7.99
C TYR A 21 -32.98 -28.23 -7.90
N SER A 22 -34.06 -28.69 -8.53
CA SER A 22 -35.37 -28.04 -8.47
C SER A 22 -35.94 -28.04 -7.04
N SER A 23 -35.78 -29.14 -6.30
CA SER A 23 -36.20 -29.23 -4.89
C SER A 23 -35.43 -28.25 -4.01
N ILE A 24 -34.11 -28.12 -4.20
CA ILE A 24 -33.28 -27.12 -3.50
C ILE A 24 -33.72 -25.70 -3.87
N LEU A 25 -34.05 -25.44 -5.13
CA LEU A 25 -34.45 -24.12 -5.61
C LEU A 25 -35.81 -23.71 -5.04
N VAL A 26 -36.76 -24.65 -4.96
CA VAL A 26 -38.05 -24.47 -4.28
C VAL A 26 -37.84 -24.23 -2.78
N LEU A 27 -37.00 -25.03 -2.12
CA LEU A 27 -36.68 -24.83 -0.69
C LEU A 27 -36.08 -23.44 -0.44
N TYR A 28 -35.15 -23.01 -1.30
CA TYR A 28 -34.56 -21.69 -1.24
C TYR A 28 -35.62 -20.59 -1.43
N GLN A 29 -36.49 -20.71 -2.42
CA GLN A 29 -37.48 -19.69 -2.76
C GLN A 29 -38.60 -19.55 -1.71
N TYR A 30 -39.03 -20.66 -1.09
CA TYR A 30 -40.16 -20.65 -0.15
C TYR A 30 -39.76 -20.58 1.33
N LEU A 31 -38.57 -21.06 1.73
CA LEU A 31 -38.14 -21.04 3.13
C LEU A 31 -37.01 -20.03 3.36
N VAL A 32 -35.96 -20.07 2.54
CA VAL A 32 -34.75 -19.27 2.79
C VAL A 32 -34.95 -17.81 2.39
N GLN A 33 -35.47 -17.55 1.19
CA GLN A 33 -35.63 -16.20 0.66
C GLN A 33 -36.59 -15.33 1.49
N PRO A 34 -37.78 -15.79 1.92
CA PRO A 34 -38.68 -14.95 2.73
C PRO A 34 -38.12 -14.70 4.14
N TRP A 35 -37.41 -15.70 4.70
CA TRP A 35 -36.72 -15.57 5.98
C TRP A 35 -35.57 -14.58 5.89
N MET A 36 -34.75 -14.63 4.83
CA MET A 36 -33.69 -13.65 4.58
C MET A 36 -34.26 -12.23 4.42
N ILE A 37 -35.34 -12.04 3.66
CA ILE A 37 -35.98 -10.72 3.50
C ILE A 37 -36.47 -10.18 4.84
N LYS A 38 -37.17 -10.99 5.65
CA LYS A 38 -37.61 -10.56 6.99
C LYS A 38 -36.44 -10.28 7.94
N TRP A 39 -35.37 -11.06 7.84
CA TRP A 39 -34.17 -10.88 8.62
C TRP A 39 -33.42 -9.60 8.24
N ASP A 40 -33.34 -9.29 6.95
CA ASP A 40 -32.75 -8.06 6.45
C ASP A 40 -33.59 -6.85 6.84
N GLN A 41 -34.93 -6.91 6.74
CA GLN A 41 -35.83 -5.89 7.26
C GLN A 41 -35.65 -5.67 8.77
N TYR A 42 -35.51 -6.75 9.55
CA TYR A 42 -35.24 -6.66 10.98
C TYR A 42 -33.87 -6.03 11.27
N LYS A 43 -32.83 -6.38 10.51
CA LYS A 43 -31.53 -5.73 10.60
C LYS A 43 -31.63 -4.25 10.25
N GLU A 44 -32.25 -3.89 9.14
CA GLU A 44 -32.43 -2.51 8.68
C GLU A 44 -33.31 -1.67 9.62
N SER A 45 -34.15 -2.31 10.45
CA SER A 45 -34.95 -1.60 11.44
C SER A 45 -34.10 -0.93 12.54
N LYS A 46 -32.89 -1.45 12.79
CA LYS A 46 -31.98 -0.87 13.78
C LYS A 46 -31.30 0.40 13.22
N PRO A 47 -31.33 1.52 13.96
CA PRO A 47 -30.72 2.78 13.50
C PRO A 47 -29.22 2.63 13.22
N GLU A 48 -28.50 1.83 14.02
CA GLU A 48 -27.09 1.51 13.83
C GLU A 48 -26.79 0.91 12.45
N ASN A 49 -27.60 -0.05 12.01
CA ASN A 49 -27.41 -0.72 10.72
C ASN A 49 -27.68 0.23 9.55
N ARG A 50 -28.61 1.18 9.69
CA ARG A 50 -28.84 2.23 8.69
C ARG A 50 -27.65 3.17 8.57
N LEU A 51 -27.07 3.57 9.70
CA LEU A 51 -25.88 4.42 9.72
C LEU A 51 -24.66 3.69 9.14
N LEU A 52 -24.46 2.41 9.48
CA LEU A 52 -23.41 1.57 8.89
C LEU A 52 -23.60 1.38 7.38
N TYR A 53 -24.84 1.20 6.91
CA TYR A 53 -25.14 1.11 5.48
C TYR A 53 -24.78 2.41 4.75
N ARG A 54 -25.17 3.57 5.31
CA ARG A 54 -24.77 4.88 4.79
C ARG A 54 -23.25 5.03 4.78
N LEU A 55 -22.57 4.63 5.86
CA LEU A 55 -21.11 4.70 5.95
C LEU A 55 -20.41 3.90 4.84
N LYS A 56 -20.89 2.68 4.56
CA LYS A 56 -20.34 1.80 3.50
C LYS A 56 -20.55 2.35 2.10
N ASN A 57 -21.62 3.11 1.88
CA ASN A 57 -21.97 3.67 0.57
C ASN A 57 -21.44 5.09 0.37
N ALA A 58 -20.54 5.59 1.22
CA ALA A 58 -19.93 6.91 1.02
C ALA A 58 -19.04 6.93 -0.24
N GLU A 59 -19.14 7.98 -1.04
CA GLU A 59 -18.38 8.15 -2.29
C GLU A 59 -17.14 9.04 -2.11
N THR A 60 -17.16 9.95 -1.14
CA THR A 60 -16.00 10.79 -0.80
C THR A 60 -15.55 10.61 0.63
N PHE A 61 -14.30 11.01 0.92
CA PHE A 61 -13.76 10.96 2.28
C PHE A 61 -14.50 11.91 3.23
N GLU A 62 -14.89 13.12 2.79
CA GLU A 62 -15.64 14.04 3.66
C GLU A 62 -17.01 13.49 4.03
N GLU A 63 -17.70 12.87 3.06
CA GLU A 63 -18.98 12.22 3.29
C GLU A 63 -18.83 11.04 4.24
N TRP A 64 -17.81 10.20 4.04
CA TRP A 64 -17.48 9.11 4.94
C TRP A 64 -17.19 9.61 6.35
N GLN A 65 -16.37 10.66 6.49
CA GLN A 65 -16.01 11.23 7.78
C GLN A 65 -17.23 11.81 8.50
N SER A 66 -18.12 12.53 7.79
CA SER A 66 -19.36 13.04 8.38
C SER A 66 -20.26 11.91 8.88
N ARG A 67 -20.46 10.87 8.07
CA ARG A 67 -21.27 9.69 8.44
C ARG A 67 -20.66 8.92 9.61
N ALA A 68 -19.34 8.82 9.66
CA ALA A 68 -18.60 8.22 10.76
C ALA A 68 -18.80 9.00 12.08
N ARG A 69 -18.76 10.34 12.03
CA ARG A 69 -19.07 11.18 13.21
C ARG A 69 -20.50 10.96 13.72
N ASP A 70 -21.47 10.88 12.81
CA ASP A 70 -22.86 10.62 13.21
C ASP A 70 -23.04 9.24 13.85
N LEU A 71 -22.31 8.23 13.37
CA LEU A 71 -22.28 6.92 13.98
C LEU A 71 -21.58 6.92 15.35
N ASP A 72 -20.45 7.62 15.49
CA ASP A 72 -19.74 7.78 16.77
C ASP A 72 -20.61 8.48 17.82
N ARG A 73 -21.36 9.53 17.43
CA ARG A 73 -22.35 10.19 18.29
C ARG A 73 -23.44 9.24 18.77
N HIS A 74 -24.00 8.45 17.85
CA HIS A 74 -25.05 7.48 18.18
C HIS A 74 -24.54 6.40 19.16
N LEU A 75 -23.30 5.94 18.97
CA LEU A 75 -22.66 4.94 19.84
C LEU A 75 -22.08 5.53 21.14
N ASN A 76 -22.18 6.85 21.33
CA ASN A 76 -21.55 7.59 22.44
C ASN A 76 -20.02 7.47 22.50
N ASN A 77 -19.36 7.20 21.37
CA ASN A 77 -17.90 7.10 21.27
C ASN A 77 -17.22 8.47 21.51
N ASP A 78 -17.90 9.59 21.26
CA ASP A 78 -17.37 10.93 21.52
C ASP A 78 -16.97 11.14 22.99
N LYS A 79 -17.77 10.63 23.93
CA LYS A 79 -17.46 10.69 25.37
C LYS A 79 -16.17 9.93 25.69
N TRP A 80 -15.93 8.82 25.00
CA TRP A 80 -14.68 8.08 25.13
C TRP A 80 -13.51 8.86 24.53
N VAL A 81 -13.68 9.54 23.40
CA VAL A 81 -12.63 10.38 22.78
C VAL A 81 -12.19 11.50 23.72
N GLU A 82 -13.14 12.15 24.40
CA GLU A 82 -12.89 13.23 25.35
C GLU A 82 -12.22 12.76 26.64
N GLN A 83 -12.51 11.53 27.09
CA GLN A 83 -11.93 10.99 28.32
C GLN A 83 -10.47 10.55 28.11
N PRO A 84 -9.47 11.21 28.73
CA PRO A 84 -8.07 10.86 28.53
C PRO A 84 -7.69 9.50 29.16
N ALA A 85 -8.30 9.14 30.29
CA ALA A 85 -7.96 7.91 31.00
C ALA A 85 -8.27 6.65 30.17
N SER A 86 -7.28 5.79 29.99
CA SER A 86 -7.41 4.48 29.36
C SER A 86 -6.31 3.54 29.85
N ARG A 87 -6.55 2.22 29.76
CA ARG A 87 -5.55 1.18 30.07
C ARG A 87 -4.66 0.85 28.88
N VAL A 88 -5.00 1.33 27.69
CA VAL A 88 -4.32 0.99 26.43
C VAL A 88 -3.05 1.80 26.23
N TYR A 89 -2.99 3.01 26.80
CA TYR A 89 -1.88 3.94 26.64
C TYR A 89 -1.64 4.72 27.95
N ASP A 90 -0.41 5.19 28.16
CA ASP A 90 -0.04 5.94 29.36
C ASP A 90 -0.42 7.42 29.24
N TYR A 91 -1.68 7.70 29.57
CA TYR A 91 -2.23 9.05 29.49
C TYR A 91 -1.55 10.04 30.44
N LYS A 92 -0.98 9.60 31.57
CA LYS A 92 -0.31 10.49 32.53
C LYS A 92 1.04 10.96 31.97
N LEU A 93 1.80 10.02 31.40
CA LEU A 93 3.06 10.32 30.74
C LEU A 93 2.87 11.31 29.59
N ILE A 94 1.85 11.11 28.76
CA ILE A 94 1.58 11.97 27.60
C ILE A 94 1.08 13.35 28.03
N ALA A 95 0.21 13.42 29.04
CA ALA A 95 -0.26 14.71 29.57
C ALA A 95 0.91 15.54 30.13
N SER A 96 1.76 14.94 30.97
CA SER A 96 2.95 15.62 31.49
C SER A 96 3.90 16.06 30.37
N ARG A 97 4.09 15.22 29.35
CA ARG A 97 4.93 15.55 28.20
C ARG A 97 4.36 16.72 27.38
N LEU A 98 3.05 16.71 27.14
CA LEU A 98 2.35 17.78 26.44
C LEU A 98 2.47 19.12 27.18
N GLU A 99 2.37 19.12 28.51
CA GLU A 99 2.58 20.31 29.33
C GLU A 99 4.01 20.85 29.19
N HIS A 100 5.03 19.99 29.24
CA HIS A 100 6.43 20.41 29.06
C HIS A 100 6.69 20.98 27.67
N LEU A 101 6.14 20.36 26.63
CA LEU A 101 6.23 20.87 25.26
C LEU A 101 5.57 22.24 25.16
N ARG A 102 4.32 22.40 25.62
CA ARG A 102 3.60 23.68 25.61
C ARG A 102 4.35 24.76 26.38
N LYS A 103 4.92 24.42 27.54
CA LYS A 103 5.72 25.34 28.35
C LYS A 103 6.95 25.86 27.57
N ALA A 104 7.74 24.95 27.00
CA ALA A 104 8.92 25.33 26.20
C ALA A 104 8.54 26.25 25.02
N ARG A 105 7.43 25.95 24.33
CA ARG A 105 6.91 26.80 23.25
C ARG A 105 6.47 28.18 23.74
N ASN A 106 5.74 28.25 24.84
CA ASN A 106 5.26 29.52 25.41
C ASN A 106 6.41 30.42 25.87
N GLU A 107 7.49 29.83 26.40
CA GLU A 107 8.73 30.51 26.77
C GLU A 107 9.60 30.88 25.55
N LYS A 108 9.22 30.42 24.35
CA LYS A 108 9.97 30.55 23.08
C LYS A 108 11.40 30.02 23.17
N ASP A 109 11.62 29.03 24.03
CA ASP A 109 12.93 28.43 24.25
C ASP A 109 13.20 27.35 23.19
N VAL A 110 13.86 27.76 22.10
CA VAL A 110 14.21 26.89 20.97
C VAL A 110 15.19 25.79 21.39
N GLU A 111 16.11 26.08 22.30
CA GLU A 111 17.09 25.09 22.77
C GLU A 111 16.40 23.97 23.55
N ASN A 112 15.48 24.32 24.45
CA ASN A 112 14.70 23.32 25.17
C ASN A 112 13.75 22.55 24.26
N MET A 113 13.10 23.21 23.28
CA MET A 113 12.28 22.51 22.28
C MET A 113 13.11 21.49 21.49
N THR A 114 14.29 21.88 20.99
CA THR A 114 15.17 20.96 20.25
C THR A 114 15.66 19.81 21.13
N TYR A 115 16.01 20.08 22.39
CA TYR A 115 16.39 19.05 23.37
C TYR A 115 15.26 18.03 23.58
N LEU A 116 14.04 18.51 23.84
CA LEU A 116 12.88 17.65 24.06
C LEU A 116 12.60 16.80 22.82
N LEU A 117 12.53 17.40 21.63
CA LEU A 117 12.22 16.67 20.39
C LEU A 117 13.31 15.64 20.05
N ARG A 118 14.59 15.99 20.15
CA ARG A 118 15.70 15.06 19.83
C ARG A 118 15.72 13.83 20.74
N GLY A 119 15.46 14.01 22.03
CA GLY A 119 15.56 12.93 23.02
C GLY A 119 14.27 12.11 23.22
N GLY A 120 13.11 12.62 22.79
CA GLY A 120 11.81 12.06 23.19
C GLY A 120 10.89 11.63 22.06
N LEU A 121 11.26 11.82 20.79
CA LEU A 121 10.42 11.42 19.66
C LEU A 121 10.56 9.92 19.38
N LEU A 122 9.61 9.15 19.89
CA LEU A 122 9.42 7.74 19.55
C LEU A 122 8.07 7.56 18.86
N ARG A 123 8.05 6.76 17.79
CA ARG A 123 6.81 6.54 17.00
C ARG A 123 5.67 5.97 17.83
N ASN A 124 5.94 5.11 18.82
CA ASN A 124 4.92 4.56 19.73
C ASN A 124 5.16 5.01 21.18
N PHE A 125 5.44 6.29 21.39
CA PHE A 125 5.63 6.86 22.72
C PHE A 125 4.38 6.64 23.60
N GLY A 126 4.54 6.08 24.80
CA GLY A 126 3.42 5.85 25.73
C GLY A 126 2.29 4.94 25.21
N GLY A 127 2.48 4.21 24.10
CA GLY A 127 1.46 3.36 23.49
C GLY A 127 0.42 4.10 22.64
N ILE A 128 0.68 5.34 22.21
CA ILE A 128 -0.27 6.15 21.41
C ILE A 128 -0.66 5.51 20.06
N CYS A 129 0.13 4.58 19.56
CA CYS A 129 -0.16 3.88 18.30
C CYS A 129 -0.60 2.43 18.51
N ASP A 130 -1.18 2.08 19.66
CA ASP A 130 -1.88 0.80 19.82
C ASP A 130 -3.15 0.78 18.98
N ARG A 131 -3.28 -0.28 18.19
CA ARG A 131 -4.40 -0.55 17.30
C ARG A 131 -5.77 -0.54 18.02
N LYS A 132 -5.81 -0.90 19.30
CA LYS A 132 -7.04 -0.90 20.11
C LYS A 132 -7.65 0.49 20.33
N LEU A 133 -6.86 1.56 20.22
CA LEU A 133 -7.39 2.93 20.32
C LEU A 133 -8.28 3.28 19.11
N PHE A 134 -7.86 2.83 17.94
CA PHE A 134 -8.52 3.09 16.65
C PHE A 134 -9.69 2.14 16.40
N SER A 135 -9.91 1.15 17.27
CA SER A 135 -11.13 0.33 17.25
C SER A 135 -12.32 0.93 17.97
N HIS A 136 -12.12 1.91 18.84
CA HIS A 136 -13.22 2.47 19.63
C HIS A 136 -14.00 3.55 18.90
N SER A 137 -13.33 4.40 18.11
CA SER A 137 -13.98 5.43 17.30
C SER A 137 -13.75 5.18 15.81
N TYR A 138 -14.61 5.71 14.94
CA TYR A 138 -14.45 5.60 13.49
C TYR A 138 -13.55 6.70 12.92
N VAL A 139 -13.59 7.92 13.49
CA VAL A 139 -12.94 9.10 12.89
C VAL A 139 -11.53 9.37 13.43
N GLY A 140 -11.24 8.98 14.66
CA GLY A 140 -10.03 9.42 15.36
C GLY A 140 -9.63 8.54 16.54
N THR A 141 -8.93 9.14 17.50
CA THR A 141 -8.59 8.46 18.78
C THR A 141 -8.91 9.33 19.98
N LYS A 142 -8.04 9.34 20.99
CA LYS A 142 -8.20 10.16 22.17
C LYS A 142 -7.75 11.58 21.84
N LYS A 143 -8.52 12.57 22.28
CA LYS A 143 -8.18 13.99 22.09
C LYS A 143 -6.80 14.34 22.64
N LEU A 144 -6.41 13.76 23.78
CA LEU A 144 -5.06 13.95 24.36
C LEU A 144 -3.92 13.53 23.41
N ILE A 145 -4.13 12.46 22.62
CA ILE A 145 -3.13 11.99 21.66
C ILE A 145 -3.07 12.95 20.47
N GLU A 146 -4.23 13.39 19.97
CA GLU A 146 -4.33 14.35 18.87
C GLU A 146 -3.66 15.69 19.25
N ASP A 147 -3.98 16.23 20.42
CA ASP A 147 -3.37 17.45 20.98
C ASP A 147 -1.84 17.33 21.12
N TYR A 148 -1.34 16.17 21.54
CA TYR A 148 0.10 15.90 21.65
C TYR A 148 0.79 15.88 20.29
N MET A 149 0.19 15.20 19.31
CA MET A 149 0.75 15.10 17.96
C MET A 149 0.77 16.46 17.27
N GLU A 150 -0.30 17.24 17.41
CA GLU A 150 -0.39 18.60 16.88
C GLU A 150 0.65 19.51 17.51
N GLU A 151 0.82 19.48 18.84
CA GLU A 151 1.85 20.26 19.54
C GLU A 151 3.26 19.98 19.01
N VAL A 152 3.60 18.71 18.79
CA VAL A 152 4.91 18.30 18.24
C VAL A 152 5.10 18.89 16.84
N VAL A 153 4.09 18.80 15.97
CA VAL A 153 4.15 19.35 14.60
C VAL A 153 4.30 20.86 14.64
N THR A 154 3.53 21.56 15.48
CA THR A 154 3.64 23.02 15.63
C THR A 154 5.04 23.43 16.11
N GLN A 155 5.69 22.66 16.98
CA GLN A 155 7.06 22.96 17.39
C GLN A 155 8.08 22.73 16.27
N ILE A 156 7.91 21.69 15.46
CA ILE A 156 8.74 21.46 14.27
C ILE A 156 8.65 22.66 13.32
N GLU A 157 7.44 23.14 13.04
CA GLU A 157 7.19 24.31 12.17
C GLU A 157 7.73 25.62 12.79
N TYR A 158 7.63 25.76 14.11
CA TYR A 158 8.19 26.91 14.83
C TYR A 158 9.73 26.95 14.76
N ILE A 159 10.40 25.82 14.99
CA ILE A 159 11.87 25.71 14.88
C ILE A 159 12.31 25.94 13.43
N GLU A 160 11.55 25.44 12.45
CA GLU A 160 11.81 25.68 11.03
C GLU A 160 11.80 27.18 10.71
N SER A 161 10.76 27.90 11.14
CA SER A 161 10.54 29.32 10.82
C SER A 161 11.39 30.32 11.61
N THR A 162 11.86 29.98 12.81
CA THR A 162 12.56 30.91 13.71
C THR A 162 13.94 31.33 13.18
N SER A 163 14.23 32.62 13.05
CA SER A 163 15.54 33.12 12.56
C SER A 163 16.71 32.91 13.54
N ASP A 164 16.42 32.69 14.81
CA ASP A 164 17.40 32.74 15.91
C ASP A 164 18.31 31.50 15.98
N PHE A 165 18.06 30.50 15.12
CA PHE A 165 18.81 29.26 15.07
C PHE A 165 19.49 29.11 13.69
N ASP A 166 20.79 28.82 13.71
CA ASP A 166 21.61 28.71 12.50
C ASP A 166 21.02 27.71 11.50
N ALA A 167 21.07 28.06 10.20
CA ALA A 167 20.44 27.27 9.14
C ALA A 167 21.09 25.88 9.00
N GLN A 168 22.42 25.78 9.15
CA GLN A 168 23.12 24.50 9.08
C GLN A 168 22.83 23.65 10.33
N ALA A 169 22.82 24.27 11.51
CA ALA A 169 22.42 23.61 12.75
C ALA A 169 20.99 23.05 12.68
N LYS A 170 20.04 23.79 12.07
CA LYS A 170 18.67 23.33 11.80
C LYS A 170 18.64 22.10 10.92
N ILE A 171 19.31 22.15 9.76
CA ILE A 171 19.33 21.03 8.81
C ILE A 171 19.88 19.78 9.49
N LYS A 172 20.97 19.92 10.26
CA LYS A 172 21.55 18.82 11.04
C LYS A 172 20.58 18.30 12.09
N PHE A 173 19.95 19.18 12.86
CA PHE A 173 18.96 18.80 13.87
C PHE A 173 17.80 18.01 13.27
N PHE A 174 17.16 18.51 12.21
CA PHE A 174 16.02 17.84 11.59
C PHE A 174 16.44 16.54 10.89
N SER A 175 17.61 16.51 10.23
CA SER A 175 18.13 15.30 9.60
C SER A 175 18.43 14.21 10.63
N ASP A 176 19.08 14.55 11.74
CA ASP A 176 19.38 13.62 12.84
C ASP A 176 18.08 13.12 13.51
N THR A 177 17.14 14.03 13.78
CA THR A 177 15.85 13.70 14.42
C THR A 177 15.01 12.79 13.53
N ARG A 178 14.99 13.06 12.22
CA ARG A 178 14.34 12.18 11.24
C ARG A 178 14.99 10.81 11.23
N GLN A 179 16.32 10.74 11.23
CA GLN A 179 17.05 9.48 11.25
C GLN A 179 16.73 8.67 12.52
N SER A 180 16.60 9.31 13.69
CA SER A 180 16.21 8.62 14.92
C SER A 180 14.74 8.18 14.93
N PHE A 181 13.83 8.94 14.31
CA PHE A 181 12.40 8.62 14.28
C PHE A 181 12.08 7.48 13.30
N GLY A 182 12.84 7.39 12.20
CA GLY A 182 12.69 6.40 11.12
C GLY A 182 11.55 6.70 10.16
N CYS A 183 11.48 5.93 9.07
CA CYS A 183 10.62 6.21 7.93
C CYS A 183 9.46 5.22 7.78
N SER A 184 8.44 5.65 7.04
CA SER A 184 7.32 4.83 6.60
C SER A 184 7.50 4.41 5.14
N ALA A 185 7.08 3.19 4.80
CA ALA A 185 7.02 2.72 3.42
C ALA A 185 5.63 2.18 3.07
N LEU A 186 5.16 2.51 1.86
CA LEU A 186 3.98 1.92 1.25
C LEU A 186 4.38 0.71 0.41
N VAL A 187 3.84 -0.46 0.71
CA VAL A 187 4.16 -1.73 0.04
C VAL A 187 2.93 -2.22 -0.71
N LEU A 188 2.97 -2.13 -2.04
CA LEU A 188 1.88 -2.53 -2.94
C LEU A 188 2.10 -3.98 -3.38
N GLN A 189 1.34 -4.90 -2.79
CA GLN A 189 1.43 -6.32 -3.08
C GLN A 189 0.27 -6.76 -3.95
N GLY A 190 0.57 -7.44 -5.05
CA GLY A 190 -0.47 -8.08 -5.86
C GLY A 190 -0.04 -8.41 -7.28
N GLY A 191 -0.32 -9.66 -7.67
CA GLY A 191 -0.13 -10.15 -9.04
C GLY A 191 -1.43 -10.34 -9.82
N THR A 192 -2.58 -9.90 -9.30
CA THR A 192 -3.90 -10.06 -9.95
C THR A 192 -4.50 -8.72 -10.36
N ALA A 193 -5.56 -8.74 -11.18
CA ALA A 193 -6.25 -7.54 -11.63
C ALA A 193 -6.84 -6.70 -10.48
N LEU A 194 -7.06 -7.30 -9.30
CA LEU A 194 -7.46 -6.56 -8.11
C LEU A 194 -6.45 -5.50 -7.71
N ALA A 195 -5.17 -5.66 -8.08
CA ALA A 195 -4.13 -4.68 -7.77
C ALA A 195 -4.46 -3.26 -8.28
N LEU A 196 -5.42 -3.09 -9.21
CA LEU A 196 -5.92 -1.77 -9.61
C LEU A 196 -6.51 -0.95 -8.46
N TYR A 197 -7.02 -1.57 -7.37
CA TYR A 197 -7.51 -0.79 -6.23
C TYR A 197 -6.37 -0.06 -5.48
N HIS A 198 -5.10 -0.47 -5.65
CA HIS A 198 -3.94 0.22 -5.08
C HIS A 198 -3.89 1.70 -5.51
N ILE A 199 -4.44 2.02 -6.69
CA ILE A 199 -4.59 3.41 -7.15
C ILE A 199 -5.49 4.20 -6.19
N GLY A 200 -6.59 3.60 -5.75
CA GLY A 200 -7.48 4.19 -4.75
C GLY A 200 -6.83 4.33 -3.36
N VAL A 201 -6.03 3.35 -2.95
CA VAL A 201 -5.26 3.44 -1.69
C VAL A 201 -4.31 4.63 -1.73
N VAL A 202 -3.58 4.79 -2.83
CA VAL A 202 -2.64 5.88 -3.03
C VAL A 202 -3.37 7.21 -3.12
N LYS A 203 -4.52 7.27 -3.82
CA LYS A 203 -5.37 8.46 -3.92
C LYS A 203 -5.83 8.94 -2.55
N ALA A 204 -6.42 8.06 -1.75
CA ALA A 204 -6.86 8.40 -0.40
C ALA A 204 -5.71 8.89 0.50
N LEU A 205 -4.52 8.27 0.41
CA LEU A 205 -3.35 8.72 1.17
C LEU A 205 -2.81 10.06 0.66
N ASN A 206 -2.79 10.28 -0.65
CA ASN A 206 -2.29 11.51 -1.27
C ASN A 206 -3.20 12.70 -0.94
N GLU A 207 -4.51 12.55 -1.05
CA GLU A 207 -5.50 13.59 -0.73
C GLU A 207 -5.41 14.05 0.74
N GLN A 208 -5.04 13.15 1.64
CA GLN A 208 -4.84 13.47 3.06
C GLN A 208 -3.40 13.91 3.39
N GLY A 209 -2.52 13.98 2.38
CA GLY A 209 -1.11 14.33 2.55
C GLY A 209 -0.31 13.33 3.39
N LEU A 210 -0.73 12.06 3.40
CA LEU A 210 -0.18 10.95 4.18
C LEU A 210 0.59 9.92 3.33
N LEU A 211 0.77 10.17 2.04
CA LEU A 211 1.49 9.27 1.13
C LEU A 211 2.99 9.20 1.50
N PRO A 212 3.52 8.03 1.90
CA PRO A 212 4.94 7.90 2.19
C PRO A 212 5.81 8.10 0.95
N ARG A 213 7.01 8.66 1.13
CA ARG A 213 7.97 8.87 0.01
C ARG A 213 8.62 7.58 -0.47
N ILE A 214 8.66 6.54 0.36
CA ILE A 214 9.23 5.23 0.02
C ILE A 214 8.10 4.32 -0.42
N ILE A 215 8.10 3.91 -1.68
CA ILE A 215 7.08 3.06 -2.27
C ILE A 215 7.75 1.80 -2.81
N SER A 216 7.25 0.66 -2.39
CA SER A 216 7.68 -0.65 -2.86
C SER A 216 6.53 -1.37 -3.53
N GLY A 217 6.80 -2.10 -4.60
CA GLY A 217 5.77 -2.91 -5.25
C GLY A 217 6.27 -4.26 -5.73
N THR A 218 5.32 -5.18 -5.92
CA THR A 218 5.53 -6.48 -6.55
C THR A 218 4.56 -6.66 -7.72
N ALA A 219 5.03 -7.21 -8.85
CA ALA A 219 4.22 -7.46 -10.05
C ALA A 219 3.35 -6.25 -10.50
N ILE A 220 2.02 -6.36 -10.46
CA ILE A 220 1.11 -5.27 -10.85
C ILE A 220 1.19 -4.11 -9.83
N GLY A 221 1.45 -4.39 -8.56
CA GLY A 221 1.75 -3.37 -7.56
C GLY A 221 3.04 -2.59 -7.87
N ALA A 222 4.05 -3.23 -8.46
CA ALA A 222 5.28 -2.57 -8.90
C ALA A 222 5.04 -1.62 -10.09
N MET A 223 4.16 -2.00 -11.02
CA MET A 223 3.69 -1.11 -12.09
C MET A 223 3.03 0.15 -11.52
N ILE A 224 2.12 0.00 -10.56
CA ILE A 224 1.42 1.13 -9.94
C ILE A 224 2.41 1.98 -9.15
N ALA A 225 3.32 1.36 -8.39
CA ALA A 225 4.40 2.07 -7.71
C ALA A 225 5.26 2.89 -8.68
N ALA A 226 5.66 2.33 -9.82
CA ALA A 226 6.42 3.02 -10.84
C ALA A 226 5.64 4.21 -11.42
N LEU A 227 4.35 4.02 -11.74
CA LEU A 227 3.48 5.09 -12.20
C LEU A 227 3.41 6.26 -11.20
N ILE A 228 3.38 5.97 -9.90
CA ILE A 228 3.32 7.03 -8.86
C ILE A 228 4.68 7.71 -8.68
N CYS A 229 5.78 6.95 -8.80
CA CYS A 229 7.12 7.46 -8.54
C CYS A 229 7.75 8.24 -9.70
N ILE A 230 7.14 8.29 -10.88
CA ILE A 230 7.62 9.13 -11.99
C ILE A 230 6.95 10.51 -12.03
N HIS A 231 5.79 10.65 -11.38
CA HIS A 231 5.00 11.89 -11.41
C HIS A 231 5.29 12.76 -10.19
N THR A 232 5.19 14.07 -10.34
CA THR A 232 5.39 15.03 -9.23
C THR A 232 4.16 15.07 -8.30
N ASP A 233 4.27 15.71 -7.13
CA ASP A 233 3.13 15.89 -6.20
C ASP A 233 1.93 16.59 -6.88
N ASP A 234 2.19 17.51 -7.82
CA ASP A 234 1.16 18.28 -8.54
C ASP A 234 0.47 17.47 -9.66
N GLU A 235 1.19 16.55 -10.29
CA GLU A 235 0.67 15.69 -11.37
C GLU A 235 -0.16 14.51 -10.85
N LEU A 236 0.11 14.05 -9.61
CA LEU A 236 -0.53 12.86 -9.03
C LEU A 236 -2.06 12.91 -8.99
N PRO A 237 -2.72 14.00 -8.54
CA PRO A 237 -4.18 14.04 -8.46
C PRO A 237 -4.89 13.81 -9.79
N TYR A 238 -4.28 14.21 -10.91
CA TYR A 238 -4.83 14.00 -12.25
C TYR A 238 -4.70 12.53 -12.69
N ILE A 239 -3.57 11.90 -12.39
CA ILE A 239 -3.26 10.54 -12.86
C ILE A 239 -3.97 9.46 -12.05
N LEU A 240 -4.27 9.77 -10.80
CA LEU A 240 -5.04 8.89 -9.92
C LEU A 240 -6.55 8.89 -10.26
N GLN A 241 -6.99 9.70 -11.24
CA GLN A 241 -8.34 9.62 -11.80
C GLN A 241 -8.47 8.47 -12.81
N PRO A 242 -9.67 7.89 -12.98
CA PRO A 242 -9.90 6.80 -13.93
C PRO A 242 -9.47 7.13 -15.36
N GLU A 243 -9.57 8.40 -15.77
CA GLU A 243 -9.23 8.91 -17.10
C GLU A 243 -7.73 9.18 -17.27
N GLY A 244 -6.99 9.31 -16.16
CA GLY A 244 -5.55 9.62 -16.17
C GLY A 244 -4.67 8.45 -16.63
N ILE A 245 -5.19 7.22 -16.59
CA ILE A 245 -4.45 6.00 -16.97
C ILE A 245 -4.82 5.59 -18.39
N ASN A 246 -3.83 5.49 -19.26
CA ASN A 246 -4.01 5.03 -20.62
C ASN A 246 -4.23 3.50 -20.66
N LEU A 247 -5.48 3.10 -20.92
CA LEU A 247 -5.90 1.69 -21.02
C LEU A 247 -6.01 1.18 -22.47
N THR A 248 -5.50 1.92 -23.46
CA THR A 248 -5.61 1.57 -24.90
C THR A 248 -5.03 0.18 -25.23
N ALA A 249 -3.98 -0.24 -24.54
CA ALA A 249 -3.42 -1.59 -24.68
C ALA A 249 -4.46 -2.70 -24.39
N PHE A 250 -5.41 -2.45 -23.48
CA PHE A 250 -6.47 -3.40 -23.13
C PHE A 250 -7.70 -3.32 -24.03
N SER A 251 -7.99 -2.17 -24.65
CA SER A 251 -9.13 -2.01 -25.57
C SER A 251 -8.89 -2.67 -26.93
N ASN A 252 -7.63 -2.80 -27.35
CA ASN A 252 -7.26 -3.30 -28.68
C ASN A 252 -7.40 -4.82 -28.85
N LYS A 253 -7.68 -5.59 -27.79
CA LYS A 253 -7.92 -7.04 -27.87
C LYS A 253 -9.40 -7.38 -27.65
N GLY A 254 -10.02 -7.95 -28.70
CA GLY A 254 -11.46 -8.27 -28.73
C GLY A 254 -11.95 -9.25 -27.65
N GLN A 255 -13.23 -9.13 -27.27
CA GLN A 255 -13.83 -9.78 -26.10
C GLN A 255 -14.24 -11.26 -26.27
N LYS A 256 -14.18 -11.84 -27.48
CA LYS A 256 -14.72 -13.20 -27.74
C LYS A 256 -13.76 -14.31 -27.24
N GLY A 257 -14.29 -15.27 -26.47
CA GLY A 257 -13.55 -16.46 -25.99
C GLY A 257 -12.68 -16.26 -24.72
N HIS A 258 -12.84 -15.10 -24.05
CA HIS A 258 -11.95 -14.64 -22.97
C HIS A 258 -11.98 -15.50 -21.70
N PHE A 259 -13.16 -15.93 -21.24
CA PHE A 259 -13.31 -16.59 -19.94
C PHE A 259 -12.58 -17.95 -19.89
N LYS A 260 -12.83 -18.85 -20.85
CA LYS A 260 -12.17 -20.16 -20.90
C LYS A 260 -10.65 -20.03 -21.03
N ARG A 261 -10.16 -19.13 -21.89
CA ARG A 261 -8.71 -18.87 -22.07
C ARG A 261 -8.05 -18.32 -20.80
N ARG A 262 -8.74 -17.45 -20.05
CA ARG A 262 -8.24 -16.89 -18.78
C ARG A 262 -8.28 -17.90 -17.65
N VAL A 263 -9.32 -18.71 -17.54
CA VAL A 263 -9.38 -19.80 -16.56
C VAL A 263 -8.28 -20.83 -16.84
N THR A 264 -8.06 -21.20 -18.12
CA THR A 264 -6.94 -22.08 -18.48
C THR A 264 -5.59 -21.46 -18.16
N ARG A 265 -5.40 -20.16 -18.36
CA ARG A 265 -4.15 -19.46 -17.99
C ARG A 265 -3.96 -19.36 -16.48
N PHE A 266 -5.02 -19.07 -15.74
CA PHE A 266 -4.98 -19.03 -14.28
C PHE A 266 -4.62 -20.40 -13.71
N MET A 267 -5.21 -21.48 -14.22
CA MET A 267 -4.87 -22.84 -13.78
C MET A 267 -3.48 -23.30 -14.24
N LYS A 268 -3.01 -22.89 -15.43
CA LYS A 268 -1.72 -23.35 -15.99
C LYS A 268 -0.52 -22.50 -15.56
N TYR A 269 -0.72 -21.20 -15.37
CA TYR A 269 0.36 -20.22 -15.16
C TYR A 269 0.11 -19.28 -13.97
N GLY A 270 -1.02 -19.40 -13.26
CA GLY A 270 -1.32 -18.59 -12.07
C GLY A 270 -1.78 -17.15 -12.34
N TYR A 271 -1.91 -16.72 -13.61
CA TYR A 271 -2.30 -15.35 -13.95
C TYR A 271 -3.49 -15.25 -14.91
N LEU A 272 -4.20 -14.13 -14.81
CA LEU A 272 -5.44 -13.87 -15.54
C LEU A 272 -5.24 -12.96 -16.75
N MET A 273 -4.31 -12.00 -16.66
CA MET A 273 -4.08 -10.97 -17.68
C MET A 273 -2.90 -11.31 -18.58
N ASP A 274 -2.93 -10.83 -19.83
CA ASP A 274 -1.88 -11.09 -20.80
C ASP A 274 -0.65 -10.21 -20.50
N MET A 275 0.48 -10.85 -20.21
CA MET A 275 1.72 -10.20 -19.77
C MET A 275 2.22 -9.13 -20.75
N LYS A 276 2.09 -9.40 -22.05
CA LYS A 276 2.51 -8.45 -23.10
C LYS A 276 1.66 -7.18 -23.08
N VAL A 277 0.37 -7.32 -22.78
CA VAL A 277 -0.57 -6.17 -22.72
C VAL A 277 -0.28 -5.32 -21.49
N LEU A 278 0.04 -5.96 -20.36
CA LEU A 278 0.47 -5.28 -19.15
C LEU A 278 1.78 -4.52 -19.39
N GLN A 279 2.78 -5.15 -20.03
CA GLN A 279 4.05 -4.50 -20.35
C GLN A 279 3.88 -3.31 -21.30
N GLU A 280 3.04 -3.44 -22.34
CA GLU A 280 2.72 -2.35 -23.27
C GLU A 280 1.98 -1.20 -22.55
N CYS A 281 1.03 -1.53 -21.67
CA CYS A 281 0.36 -0.58 -20.81
C CYS A 281 1.35 0.16 -19.92
N VAL A 282 2.28 -0.54 -19.27
CA VAL A 282 3.33 0.11 -18.45
C VAL A 282 4.19 1.02 -19.30
N ARG A 283 4.70 0.53 -20.43
CA ARG A 283 5.58 1.31 -21.28
C ARG A 283 4.89 2.58 -21.81
N THR A 284 3.60 2.50 -22.10
CA THR A 284 2.80 3.65 -22.56
C THR A 284 2.56 4.69 -21.46
N ASN A 285 2.40 4.26 -20.20
CA ASN A 285 2.11 5.16 -19.08
C ASN A 285 3.37 5.64 -18.33
N VAL A 286 4.41 4.81 -18.24
CA VAL A 286 5.65 5.07 -17.48
C VAL A 286 6.78 5.57 -18.39
N GLY A 287 6.76 5.19 -19.67
CA GLY A 287 7.87 5.41 -20.57
C GLY A 287 9.09 4.53 -20.26
N ASP A 288 10.23 4.90 -20.85
CA ASP A 288 11.51 4.21 -20.66
C ASP A 288 12.38 4.99 -19.66
N LEU A 289 11.83 5.30 -18.47
CA LEU A 289 12.54 6.01 -17.40
C LEU A 289 13.34 5.06 -16.51
N THR A 290 14.53 5.49 -16.07
CA THR A 290 15.36 4.74 -15.10
C THR A 290 14.96 5.02 -13.65
N PHE A 291 15.41 4.19 -12.71
CA PHE A 291 15.15 4.42 -11.28
C PHE A 291 15.73 5.75 -10.79
N GLU A 292 16.92 6.12 -11.28
CA GLU A 292 17.55 7.40 -10.96
C GLU A 292 16.75 8.58 -11.54
N GLU A 293 16.37 8.52 -12.81
CA GLU A 293 15.56 9.57 -13.47
C GLU A 293 14.21 9.77 -12.75
N ALA A 294 13.56 8.67 -12.36
CA ALA A 294 12.32 8.70 -11.58
C ALA A 294 12.51 9.39 -10.23
N TYR A 295 13.57 9.03 -9.48
CA TYR A 295 13.87 9.63 -8.19
C TYR A 295 14.22 11.12 -8.30
N VAL A 296 15.01 11.51 -9.30
CA VAL A 296 15.38 12.92 -9.51
C VAL A 296 14.14 13.78 -9.75
N ARG A 297 13.18 13.27 -10.53
CA ARG A 297 11.93 13.95 -10.88
C ARG A 297 10.93 14.03 -9.72
N SER A 298 10.60 12.90 -9.08
CA SER A 298 9.52 12.88 -8.08
C SER A 298 9.99 13.04 -6.63
N LYS A 299 11.29 12.83 -6.36
CA LYS A 299 11.85 12.68 -5.01
C LYS A 299 11.19 11.55 -4.19
N ARG A 300 10.51 10.61 -4.85
CA ARG A 300 9.98 9.38 -4.24
C ARG A 300 10.87 8.20 -4.57
N VAL A 301 11.11 7.36 -3.57
CA VAL A 301 11.98 6.20 -3.69
C VAL A 301 11.16 5.02 -4.19
N LEU A 302 11.32 4.69 -5.48
CA LEU A 302 10.75 3.50 -6.08
C LEU A 302 11.58 2.27 -5.73
N ASN A 303 10.92 1.23 -5.21
CA ASN A 303 11.49 -0.08 -4.97
C ASN A 303 10.67 -1.16 -5.68
N ILE A 304 11.35 -2.03 -6.42
CA ILE A 304 10.71 -3.16 -7.11
C ILE A 304 11.40 -4.44 -6.64
N SER A 305 10.59 -5.37 -6.11
CA SER A 305 11.08 -6.69 -5.74
C SER A 305 11.09 -7.62 -6.96
N VAL A 306 12.22 -8.26 -7.22
CA VAL A 306 12.43 -9.22 -8.30
C VAL A 306 12.99 -10.52 -7.74
N SER A 307 12.51 -11.65 -8.26
CA SER A 307 13.02 -12.98 -7.91
C SER A 307 14.01 -13.44 -8.97
N SER A 308 15.13 -14.02 -8.54
CA SER A 308 16.17 -14.51 -9.44
C SER A 308 16.61 -15.90 -9.03
N SER A 309 17.01 -16.71 -10.00
CA SER A 309 17.60 -18.03 -9.75
C SER A 309 18.94 -17.96 -8.98
N ARG A 310 19.61 -16.81 -8.98
CA ARG A 310 20.92 -16.60 -8.35
C ARG A 310 20.86 -15.49 -7.31
N THR A 311 20.31 -15.83 -6.15
CA THR A 311 20.03 -14.90 -5.04
C THR A 311 21.27 -14.20 -4.46
N GLN A 312 22.45 -14.80 -4.61
CA GLN A 312 23.71 -14.26 -4.07
C GLN A 312 24.44 -13.31 -5.05
N GLU A 313 24.08 -13.31 -6.33
CA GLU A 313 24.79 -12.53 -7.36
C GLU A 313 24.12 -11.18 -7.66
N VAL A 314 22.81 -11.05 -7.45
CA VAL A 314 22.05 -9.88 -7.88
C VAL A 314 21.09 -9.42 -6.78
N PRO A 315 20.97 -8.09 -6.53
CA PRO A 315 20.01 -7.59 -5.55
C PRO A 315 18.58 -7.95 -5.97
N GLN A 316 17.82 -8.51 -5.02
CA GLN A 316 16.40 -8.80 -5.19
C GLN A 316 15.52 -7.54 -5.10
N LEU A 317 16.04 -6.45 -4.51
CA LEU A 317 15.35 -5.16 -4.41
C LEU A 317 16.03 -4.14 -5.30
N LEU A 318 15.36 -3.77 -6.40
CA LEU A 318 15.82 -2.78 -7.36
C LEU A 318 15.32 -1.40 -6.95
N ASN A 319 16.24 -0.44 -6.84
CA ASN A 319 15.94 0.96 -6.54
C ASN A 319 17.04 1.86 -7.11
N TYR A 320 16.93 3.17 -6.84
CA TYR A 320 17.92 4.15 -7.34
C TYR A 320 19.33 3.98 -6.74
N LEU A 321 19.49 3.29 -5.60
CA LEU A 321 20.79 3.01 -4.98
C LEU A 321 21.42 1.71 -5.50
N THR A 322 20.61 0.66 -5.65
CA THR A 322 21.08 -0.67 -6.06
C THR A 322 21.16 -0.83 -7.58
N ALA A 323 20.29 -0.15 -8.31
CA ALA A 323 20.12 -0.31 -9.76
C ALA A 323 19.67 1.01 -10.45
N PRO A 324 20.47 2.10 -10.36
CA PRO A 324 20.08 3.43 -10.86
C PRO A 324 19.71 3.47 -12.34
N ASN A 325 20.47 2.76 -13.17
CA ASN A 325 20.34 2.79 -14.62
C ASN A 325 19.28 1.85 -15.19
N VAL A 326 18.67 0.99 -14.35
CA VAL A 326 17.66 0.02 -14.80
C VAL A 326 16.37 0.74 -15.16
N VAL A 327 15.78 0.36 -16.28
CA VAL A 327 14.51 0.93 -16.76
C VAL A 327 13.36 0.36 -15.95
N THR A 328 12.56 1.24 -15.37
CA THR A 328 11.44 0.90 -14.47
C THR A 328 10.31 0.12 -15.14
N SER A 329 10.14 0.28 -16.47
CA SER A 329 9.13 -0.43 -17.27
C SER A 329 9.48 -1.90 -17.55
N VAL A 330 10.73 -2.32 -17.29
CA VAL A 330 11.25 -3.64 -17.67
C VAL A 330 11.54 -4.49 -16.43
N GLY A 331 11.16 -5.77 -16.45
CA GLY A 331 11.39 -6.71 -15.33
C GLY A 331 10.23 -6.92 -14.36
N LEU A 332 9.13 -6.17 -14.55
CA LEU A 332 7.94 -6.24 -13.69
C LEU A 332 7.15 -7.55 -13.84
N PHE A 333 7.40 -8.30 -14.92
CA PHE A 333 6.42 -9.17 -15.56
C PHE A 333 7.01 -10.51 -16.03
N GLY A 334 7.83 -11.14 -15.19
CA GLY A 334 8.34 -12.50 -15.43
C GLY A 334 9.72 -12.53 -16.09
N SER A 335 10.11 -13.69 -16.62
CA SER A 335 11.44 -14.07 -17.15
C SER A 335 11.92 -13.28 -18.37
N CYS A 336 11.80 -11.96 -18.31
CA CYS A 336 12.36 -11.01 -19.25
C CYS A 336 13.66 -10.48 -18.66
N ASP A 337 14.65 -10.29 -19.52
CA ASP A 337 15.90 -9.68 -19.12
C ASP A 337 15.67 -8.23 -18.67
N LEU A 338 16.26 -7.87 -17.53
CA LEU A 338 16.29 -6.48 -17.08
C LEU A 338 17.11 -5.64 -18.06
N MET A 339 16.55 -4.50 -18.45
CA MET A 339 17.18 -3.55 -19.36
C MET A 339 17.62 -2.31 -18.59
N ALA A 340 18.77 -1.75 -18.96
CA ALA A 340 19.34 -0.54 -18.39
C ALA A 340 19.75 0.43 -19.49
N LYS A 341 19.79 1.72 -19.17
CA LYS A 341 20.38 2.72 -20.06
C LYS A 341 21.90 2.73 -19.88
N ASP A 342 22.61 2.65 -20.99
CA ASP A 342 24.04 2.94 -21.04
C ASP A 342 24.29 4.46 -20.95
N LYS A 343 25.54 4.88 -20.79
CA LYS A 343 25.98 6.29 -20.76
C LYS A 343 25.50 7.08 -21.98
N ASN A 344 25.31 6.41 -23.11
CA ASN A 344 24.84 6.99 -24.36
C ASN A 344 23.30 7.07 -24.47
N GLY A 345 22.56 6.67 -23.43
CA GLY A 345 21.09 6.63 -23.42
C GLY A 345 20.48 5.43 -24.14
N ASN A 346 21.29 4.52 -24.68
CA ASN A 346 20.82 3.31 -25.35
C ASN A 346 20.35 2.26 -24.35
N ILE A 347 19.25 1.58 -24.66
CA ILE A 347 18.68 0.52 -23.81
C ILE A 347 19.42 -0.79 -24.10
N VAL A 348 20.21 -1.26 -23.12
CA VAL A 348 21.04 -2.47 -23.19
C VAL A 348 20.63 -3.42 -22.05
N LYS A 349 20.92 -4.72 -22.17
CA LYS A 349 20.70 -5.67 -21.08
C LYS A 349 21.57 -5.30 -19.86
N TRP A 350 20.97 -5.22 -18.67
CA TRP A 350 21.63 -4.70 -17.47
C TRP A 350 22.83 -5.55 -17.01
N ILE A 351 22.71 -6.88 -17.09
CA ILE A 351 23.77 -7.81 -16.70
C ILE A 351 24.02 -8.81 -17.84
N SER A 352 25.28 -8.96 -18.27
CA SER A 352 25.69 -9.89 -19.34
C SER A 352 25.67 -11.37 -18.95
N SER A 353 25.53 -11.71 -17.67
CA SER A 353 25.48 -13.10 -17.20
C SER A 353 24.11 -13.74 -17.48
N ALA A 354 24.09 -15.06 -17.65
CA ALA A 354 22.91 -15.87 -17.90
C ALA A 354 21.99 -16.02 -16.66
N VAL A 355 21.76 -14.93 -15.93
CA VAL A 355 20.83 -14.88 -14.79
C VAL A 355 19.42 -15.03 -15.35
N LYS A 356 18.76 -16.14 -14.99
CA LYS A 356 17.35 -16.32 -15.26
C LYS A 356 16.55 -15.62 -14.16
N TRP A 357 15.75 -14.65 -14.56
CA TRP A 357 14.76 -14.00 -13.73
C TRP A 357 13.57 -14.94 -13.58
N ASN A 358 13.27 -15.28 -12.34
CA ASN A 358 12.16 -16.17 -12.02
C ASN A 358 10.86 -15.36 -12.08
N HIS A 359 9.74 -16.05 -12.20
CA HIS A 359 8.46 -15.37 -12.12
C HIS A 359 8.17 -14.94 -10.67
N TRP A 360 7.39 -13.87 -10.48
CA TRP A 360 7.02 -13.39 -9.14
C TRP A 360 6.24 -14.43 -8.33
N SER A 361 5.63 -15.42 -8.98
CA SER A 361 4.92 -16.54 -8.35
C SER A 361 5.82 -17.73 -8.02
N GLU A 362 7.09 -17.69 -8.42
CA GLU A 362 8.09 -18.72 -8.12
C GLU A 362 9.01 -18.29 -6.96
N THR A 363 8.72 -17.13 -6.36
CA THR A 363 9.42 -16.60 -5.21
C THR A 363 9.15 -17.50 -4.01
N THR A 364 10.21 -18.05 -3.41
CA THR A 364 10.04 -18.96 -2.28
C THR A 364 9.55 -18.20 -1.03
N PRO A 365 8.84 -18.85 -0.08
CA PRO A 365 8.33 -18.20 1.12
C PRO A 365 9.41 -17.53 2.00
N ALA A 366 10.65 -18.01 1.96
CA ALA A 366 11.77 -17.39 2.67
C ALA A 366 12.26 -16.08 2.00
N GLU A 367 12.04 -15.94 0.69
CA GLU A 367 12.39 -14.76 -0.10
C GLU A 367 11.31 -13.69 -0.06
N SER A 368 10.11 -13.98 0.44
CA SER A 368 9.03 -13.00 0.47
C SER A 368 9.24 -11.92 1.54
N ASP A 369 9.89 -12.25 2.68
CA ASP A 369 10.18 -11.30 3.78
C ASP A 369 11.48 -10.50 3.55
N ALA A 370 12.39 -11.03 2.73
CA ALA A 370 13.67 -10.39 2.42
C ALA A 370 13.56 -8.95 1.89
N PRO A 371 12.57 -8.57 1.06
CA PRO A 371 12.39 -7.20 0.58
C PRO A 371 12.08 -6.21 1.70
N LEU A 372 11.31 -6.59 2.72
CA LEU A 372 10.96 -5.68 3.83
C LEU A 372 12.17 -5.40 4.73
N TYR A 373 12.95 -6.43 5.06
CA TYR A 373 14.21 -6.26 5.78
C TYR A 373 15.20 -5.43 4.98
N ARG A 374 15.29 -5.66 3.67
CA ARG A 374 16.18 -4.86 2.82
C ARG A 374 15.75 -3.40 2.71
N LEU A 375 14.43 -3.13 2.70
CA LEU A 375 13.89 -1.77 2.77
C LEU A 375 14.23 -1.10 4.11
N SER A 376 14.13 -1.83 5.23
CA SER A 376 14.49 -1.28 6.54
C SER A 376 15.98 -0.97 6.64
N GLU A 377 16.85 -1.82 6.07
CA GLU A 377 18.30 -1.58 6.02
C GLU A 377 18.68 -0.38 5.14
N LEU A 378 18.13 -0.28 3.93
CA LEU A 378 18.54 0.74 2.98
C LEU A 378 17.99 2.14 3.30
N PHE A 379 16.76 2.22 3.81
CA PHE A 379 16.06 3.49 3.99
C PHE A 379 15.60 3.76 5.41
N ASN A 380 16.07 2.96 6.39
CA ASN A 380 15.69 3.11 7.81
C ASN A 380 14.17 3.08 8.01
N VAL A 381 13.48 2.19 7.29
CA VAL A 381 12.04 2.01 7.38
C VAL A 381 11.71 1.20 8.62
N ASN A 382 10.89 1.77 9.51
CA ASN A 382 10.39 1.09 10.70
C ASN A 382 8.86 0.98 10.74
N HIS A 383 8.18 1.54 9.74
CA HIS A 383 6.73 1.48 9.62
C HIS A 383 6.30 1.06 8.21
N PHE A 384 5.56 -0.04 8.09
CA PHE A 384 5.10 -0.56 6.81
C PHE A 384 3.57 -0.47 6.69
N ILE A 385 3.12 0.20 5.62
CA ILE A 385 1.73 0.20 5.15
C ILE A 385 1.66 -0.77 3.98
N VAL A 386 1.09 -1.96 4.20
CA VAL A 386 1.05 -3.03 3.19
C VAL A 386 -0.36 -3.08 2.60
N SER A 387 -0.48 -2.76 1.31
CA SER A 387 -1.71 -2.92 0.55
C SER A 387 -1.71 -4.27 -0.14
N GLN A 388 -2.64 -5.16 0.21
CA GLN A 388 -2.64 -6.56 -0.24
C GLN A 388 -3.78 -6.87 -1.20
N ALA A 389 -3.44 -7.10 -2.47
CA ALA A 389 -4.42 -7.34 -3.54
C ALA A 389 -4.53 -8.81 -3.95
N SER A 390 -4.40 -9.70 -2.98
CA SER A 390 -4.51 -11.12 -3.24
C SER A 390 -5.82 -11.71 -2.76
N ILE A 391 -6.50 -12.35 -3.70
CA ILE A 391 -7.74 -13.10 -3.50
C ILE A 391 -7.59 -14.12 -2.36
N TYR A 392 -6.39 -14.70 -2.24
CA TYR A 392 -6.13 -15.76 -1.26
C TYR A 392 -5.98 -15.21 0.15
N ALA A 393 -5.30 -14.08 0.34
CA ALA A 393 -5.05 -13.51 1.65
C ALA A 393 -6.21 -12.66 2.20
N ILE A 394 -7.02 -12.05 1.32
CA ILE A 394 -8.11 -11.14 1.70
C ILE A 394 -9.06 -11.74 2.76
N PRO A 395 -9.58 -12.98 2.64
CA PRO A 395 -10.49 -13.56 3.64
C PRO A 395 -9.87 -13.74 5.03
N PHE A 396 -8.55 -13.90 5.10
CA PHE A 396 -7.80 -14.12 6.34
C PHE A 396 -7.40 -12.79 7.00
N ILE A 397 -7.05 -11.79 6.19
CA ILE A 397 -6.49 -10.53 6.67
C ILE A 397 -7.57 -9.48 6.90
N ALA A 398 -8.59 -9.37 6.03
CA ALA A 398 -9.72 -8.46 6.22
C ALA A 398 -10.40 -8.68 7.59
N LYS A 399 -10.47 -9.94 8.04
CA LYS A 399 -11.09 -10.31 9.32
C LYS A 399 -10.25 -9.97 10.55
N ALA A 400 -8.93 -9.84 10.41
CA ALA A 400 -8.05 -9.30 11.45
C ALA A 400 -8.10 -7.76 11.52
N GLN A 401 -8.76 -7.11 10.57
CA GLN A 401 -8.83 -5.65 10.46
C GLN A 401 -10.17 -5.02 10.82
N ASN A 402 -11.24 -5.80 11.01
CA ASN A 402 -12.49 -5.31 11.58
C ASN A 402 -12.27 -4.95 13.05
N LEU A 403 -11.62 -3.81 13.24
CA LEU A 403 -11.23 -3.20 14.48
C LEU A 403 -12.40 -3.13 15.47
N GLN A 404 -13.60 -2.89 14.97
CA GLN A 404 -14.76 -2.54 15.80
C GLN A 404 -15.68 -3.72 16.17
N HIS A 405 -15.58 -4.90 15.54
CA HIS A 405 -16.58 -5.96 15.72
C HIS A 405 -15.98 -7.39 15.73
N GLU A 406 -15.35 -7.78 16.84
CA GLU A 406 -15.03 -9.20 17.09
C GLU A 406 -16.26 -9.97 17.56
N THR A 407 -17.06 -10.52 16.65
CA THR A 407 -18.11 -11.48 17.06
C THR A 407 -17.53 -12.90 17.20
N LEU A 408 -18.17 -13.75 18.01
CA LEU A 408 -17.76 -15.15 18.20
C LEU A 408 -17.64 -15.91 16.87
N ILE A 409 -18.51 -15.60 15.90
CA ILE A 409 -18.48 -16.17 14.55
C ILE A 409 -17.16 -15.84 13.83
N HIS A 410 -16.63 -14.63 14.01
CA HIS A 410 -15.34 -14.24 13.44
C HIS A 410 -14.19 -15.03 14.07
N LYS A 411 -14.23 -15.30 15.38
CA LYS A 411 -13.23 -16.11 16.07
C LYS A 411 -13.24 -17.56 15.57
N PHE A 412 -14.41 -18.16 15.42
CA PHE A 412 -14.53 -19.51 14.84
C PHE A 412 -14.08 -19.55 13.38
N ALA A 413 -14.48 -18.57 12.56
CA ALA A 413 -14.05 -18.49 11.18
C ALA A 413 -12.52 -18.32 11.07
N TYR A 414 -11.90 -17.55 11.97
CA TYR A 414 -10.45 -17.39 12.04
C TYR A 414 -9.76 -18.71 12.40
N ILE A 415 -10.28 -19.45 13.39
CA ILE A 415 -9.72 -20.77 13.76
C ILE A 415 -9.77 -21.72 12.56
N LEU A 416 -10.93 -21.86 11.90
CA LEU A 416 -11.08 -22.71 10.71
C LEU A 416 -10.13 -22.31 9.59
N ALA A 417 -10.01 -21.01 9.36
CA ALA A 417 -9.11 -20.44 8.36
C ALA A 417 -7.64 -20.75 8.71
N SER A 418 -7.25 -20.59 9.98
CA SER A 418 -5.90 -20.89 10.45
C SER A 418 -5.54 -22.37 10.34
N GLU A 419 -6.47 -23.27 10.66
CA GLU A 419 -6.32 -24.71 10.45
C GLU A 419 -6.18 -25.05 8.97
N PHE A 420 -7.04 -24.50 8.11
CA PHE A 420 -6.94 -24.71 6.67
C PHE A 420 -5.57 -24.27 6.12
N LYS A 421 -5.10 -23.08 6.54
CA LYS A 421 -3.77 -22.60 6.18
C LYS A 421 -2.66 -23.52 6.71
N HIS A 422 -2.80 -24.00 7.94
CA HIS A 422 -1.83 -24.92 8.53
C HIS A 422 -1.77 -26.26 7.76
N ARG A 423 -2.91 -26.81 7.33
CA ARG A 423 -2.95 -28.02 6.50
C ARG A 423 -2.31 -27.82 5.13
N LEU A 424 -2.54 -26.66 4.49
CA LEU A 424 -1.86 -26.33 3.25
C LEU A 424 -0.34 -26.25 3.45
N TYR A 425 0.12 -25.63 4.55
CA TYR A 425 1.54 -25.59 4.89
C TYR A 425 2.15 -26.99 5.07
N GLN A 426 1.46 -27.89 5.77
CA GLN A 426 1.89 -29.30 5.90
C GLN A 426 2.01 -29.99 4.54
N LEU A 427 1.07 -29.77 3.62
CA LEU A 427 1.10 -30.34 2.27
C LEU A 427 2.24 -29.78 1.42
N ASP A 428 2.61 -28.52 1.60
CA ASP A 428 3.75 -27.90 0.91
C ASP A 428 5.09 -28.47 1.40
N GLN A 429 5.23 -28.67 2.72
CA GLN A 429 6.39 -29.33 3.33
C GLN A 429 6.56 -30.79 2.86
N LEU A 430 5.45 -31.47 2.58
CA LEU A 430 5.46 -32.81 1.99
C LEU A 430 5.67 -32.79 0.46
N HIS A 431 5.79 -31.61 -0.15
CA HIS A 431 5.89 -31.40 -1.60
C HIS A 431 4.72 -31.97 -2.43
N ILE A 432 3.56 -32.18 -1.80
CA ILE A 432 2.33 -32.69 -2.43
C ILE A 432 1.44 -31.55 -2.94
N LEU A 433 1.67 -30.32 -2.45
CA LEU A 433 0.80 -29.19 -2.74
C LEU A 433 0.86 -28.76 -4.22
N PRO A 434 -0.29 -28.69 -4.93
CA PRO A 434 -0.33 -28.11 -6.27
C PRO A 434 0.11 -26.64 -6.27
N HIS A 435 0.90 -26.23 -7.26
CA HIS A 435 1.44 -24.88 -7.39
C HIS A 435 0.41 -23.74 -7.24
N ILE A 436 -0.85 -23.98 -7.61
CA ILE A 436 -1.95 -22.99 -7.54
C ILE A 436 -2.27 -22.59 -6.09
N PHE A 437 -2.08 -23.49 -5.12
CA PHE A 437 -2.40 -23.23 -3.71
C PHE A 437 -1.22 -22.66 -2.92
N ARG A 438 -0.02 -22.60 -3.50
CA ARG A 438 1.15 -22.02 -2.83
C ARG A 438 0.95 -20.55 -2.49
N GLY A 439 0.24 -19.79 -3.34
CA GLY A 439 -0.11 -18.40 -3.08
C GLY A 439 -0.90 -18.15 -1.78
N VAL A 440 -1.63 -19.17 -1.27
CA VAL A 440 -2.36 -19.09 0.02
C VAL A 440 -1.39 -19.15 1.22
N ILE A 441 -0.27 -19.83 1.05
CA ILE A 441 0.78 -20.00 2.07
C ILE A 441 1.76 -18.83 2.01
N GLU A 442 2.11 -18.40 0.79
CA GLU A 442 3.19 -17.46 0.48
C GLU A 442 2.95 -16.02 0.98
N GLU A 443 1.71 -15.64 1.29
CA GLU A 443 1.37 -14.25 1.61
C GLU A 443 1.37 -13.97 3.12
N LYS A 444 2.57 -14.01 3.71
CA LYS A 444 2.80 -13.67 5.13
C LYS A 444 3.44 -12.29 5.33
N MET A 445 3.14 -11.32 4.47
CA MET A 445 3.64 -9.95 4.66
C MET A 445 2.71 -9.22 5.64
N SER A 446 2.92 -9.42 6.94
CA SER A 446 2.21 -8.62 7.95
C SER A 446 2.98 -7.32 8.18
N GLY A 447 2.49 -6.22 7.59
CA GLY A 447 2.92 -4.88 7.95
C GLY A 447 2.30 -4.39 9.25
N ASN A 448 2.73 -3.21 9.70
CA ASN A 448 2.12 -2.54 10.85
C ASN A 448 0.69 -2.10 10.54
N VAL A 449 0.45 -1.62 9.31
CA VAL A 449 -0.87 -1.33 8.76
C VAL A 449 -1.04 -2.22 7.55
N ASN A 450 -2.07 -3.05 7.55
CA ASN A 450 -2.45 -3.80 6.37
C ASN A 450 -3.71 -3.14 5.81
N VAL A 451 -3.78 -2.94 4.50
CA VAL A 451 -4.93 -2.41 3.78
C VAL A 451 -5.45 -3.52 2.88
N VAL A 452 -6.72 -3.86 3.05
CA VAL A 452 -7.35 -4.98 2.35
C VAL A 452 -8.73 -4.54 1.87
N PRO A 453 -9.07 -4.77 0.60
CA PRO A 453 -10.38 -4.37 0.07
C PRO A 453 -11.49 -5.30 0.54
N ASP A 454 -12.68 -4.74 0.74
CA ASP A 454 -13.90 -5.52 0.88
C ASP A 454 -14.34 -6.01 -0.51
N ILE A 455 -14.25 -7.33 -0.74
CA ILE A 455 -14.62 -7.97 -2.01
C ILE A 455 -15.94 -8.72 -1.85
N ALA A 456 -16.90 -8.42 -2.72
CA ALA A 456 -18.12 -9.22 -2.87
C ALA A 456 -17.90 -10.34 -3.89
N PHE A 457 -18.68 -11.43 -3.78
CA PHE A 457 -18.62 -12.56 -4.72
C PHE A 457 -18.94 -12.15 -6.18
N SER A 458 -19.74 -11.10 -6.37
CA SER A 458 -20.02 -10.49 -7.68
C SER A 458 -18.76 -9.98 -8.38
N ASP A 459 -17.78 -9.53 -7.61
CA ASP A 459 -16.62 -8.78 -8.11
C ASP A 459 -15.56 -9.74 -8.68
N LEU A 460 -15.68 -11.03 -8.34
CA LEU A 460 -14.90 -12.09 -8.97
C LEU A 460 -15.17 -12.18 -10.47
N ASN A 461 -16.34 -11.75 -10.97
CA ASN A 461 -16.58 -11.72 -12.42
C ASN A 461 -15.76 -10.62 -13.11
N ILE A 462 -15.52 -9.50 -12.43
CA ILE A 462 -14.76 -8.35 -12.95
C ILE A 462 -13.29 -8.73 -13.14
N LEU A 463 -12.75 -9.59 -12.27
CA LEU A 463 -11.41 -10.19 -12.38
C LEU A 463 -11.17 -10.87 -13.75
N PHE A 464 -12.23 -11.44 -14.36
CA PHE A 464 -12.16 -12.11 -15.65
C PHE A 464 -12.47 -11.19 -16.85
N SER A 465 -12.72 -9.89 -16.61
CA SER A 465 -12.95 -8.87 -17.64
C SER A 465 -11.69 -8.04 -17.95
N ASN A 466 -11.62 -7.37 -19.10
CA ASN A 466 -10.54 -6.40 -19.37
C ASN A 466 -10.82 -5.12 -18.55
N PRO A 467 -9.79 -4.45 -18.02
CA PRO A 467 -9.99 -3.20 -17.31
C PRO A 467 -10.50 -2.14 -18.30
N SER A 468 -11.62 -1.55 -17.94
CA SER A 468 -12.24 -0.37 -18.55
C SER A 468 -12.18 0.80 -17.58
N HIS A 469 -12.34 2.03 -18.06
CA HIS A 469 -12.39 3.22 -17.19
C HIS A 469 -13.49 3.10 -16.11
N LYS A 470 -14.66 2.52 -16.45
CA LYS A 470 -15.73 2.27 -15.47
C LYS A 470 -15.32 1.27 -14.37
N SER A 471 -14.70 0.15 -14.76
CA SER A 471 -14.19 -0.81 -13.75
C SER A 471 -13.03 -0.23 -12.95
N LEU A 472 -12.22 0.65 -13.55
CA LEU A 472 -11.13 1.32 -12.86
C LEU A 472 -11.67 2.29 -11.80
N ALA A 473 -12.66 3.12 -12.13
CA ALA A 473 -13.34 3.99 -11.18
C ALA A 473 -13.93 3.21 -10.00
N TYR A 474 -14.55 2.06 -10.28
CA TYR A 474 -15.03 1.15 -9.25
C TYR A 474 -13.91 0.66 -8.33
N TRP A 475 -12.79 0.16 -8.87
CA TRP A 475 -11.66 -0.31 -8.05
C TRP A 475 -10.96 0.81 -7.28
N ILE A 476 -10.86 2.01 -7.84
CA ILE A 476 -10.34 3.19 -7.15
C ILE A 476 -11.20 3.49 -5.92
N LEU A 477 -12.53 3.59 -6.08
CA LEU A 477 -13.44 3.84 -4.96
C LEU A 477 -13.36 2.74 -3.88
N HIS A 478 -13.27 1.47 -4.29
CA HIS A 478 -13.08 0.36 -3.35
C HIS A 478 -11.74 0.44 -2.60
N GLY A 479 -10.68 0.88 -3.28
CA GLY A 479 -9.38 1.13 -2.66
C GLY A 479 -9.43 2.27 -1.64
N GLU A 480 -10.08 3.39 -1.97
CA GLU A 480 -10.25 4.52 -1.06
C GLU A 480 -11.02 4.11 0.21
N ARG A 481 -12.15 3.42 0.04
CA ARG A 481 -12.98 2.90 1.13
C ARG A 481 -12.23 1.98 2.08
N SER A 482 -11.26 1.21 1.57
CA SER A 482 -10.44 0.33 2.42
C SER A 482 -9.46 1.09 3.32
N VAL A 483 -9.07 2.31 2.96
CA VAL A 483 -8.13 3.14 3.71
C VAL A 483 -8.83 4.05 4.71
N TRP A 484 -10.03 4.55 4.39
CA TRP A 484 -10.71 5.55 5.23
C TRP A 484 -10.82 5.16 6.72
N PRO A 485 -11.20 3.93 7.11
CA PRO A 485 -11.23 3.51 8.52
C PRO A 485 -9.85 3.49 9.19
N LEU A 486 -8.79 3.33 8.41
CA LEU A 486 -7.40 3.29 8.90
C LEU A 486 -6.73 4.67 8.86
N MET A 487 -7.41 5.70 8.35
CA MET A 487 -6.83 7.01 8.09
C MET A 487 -6.30 7.68 9.36
N ALA A 488 -7.05 7.61 10.47
CA ALA A 488 -6.61 8.13 11.76
C ALA A 488 -5.35 7.41 12.27
N PHE A 489 -5.28 6.09 12.08
CA PHE A 489 -4.14 5.27 12.49
C PHE A 489 -2.88 5.61 11.70
N ILE A 490 -3.00 5.70 10.38
CA ILE A 490 -1.91 6.08 9.49
C ILE A 490 -1.47 7.52 9.80
N ARG A 491 -2.41 8.45 9.97
CA ARG A 491 -2.12 9.84 10.35
C ARG A 491 -1.30 9.92 11.62
N THR A 492 -1.71 9.24 12.69
CA THR A 492 -1.00 9.26 13.99
C THR A 492 0.44 8.74 13.86
N ARG A 493 0.70 7.78 12.96
CA ARG A 493 2.04 7.21 12.79
C ARG A 493 2.93 8.03 11.85
N CYS A 494 2.37 8.65 10.82
CA CYS A 494 3.14 9.30 9.75
C CYS A 494 3.26 10.82 9.92
N MET A 495 2.36 11.48 10.65
CA MET A 495 2.28 12.94 10.69
C MET A 495 3.59 13.63 11.13
N ILE A 496 4.23 13.15 12.19
CA ILE A 496 5.51 13.69 12.68
C ILE A 496 6.63 13.49 11.65
N GLU A 497 6.73 12.29 11.07
CA GLU A 497 7.72 11.98 10.04
C GLU A 497 7.57 12.91 8.84
N LEU A 498 6.35 13.09 8.35
CA LEU A 498 6.07 13.93 7.19
C LEU A 498 6.36 15.41 7.47
N ALA A 499 6.11 15.87 8.71
CA ALA A 499 6.49 17.22 9.12
C ALA A 499 8.03 17.40 9.13
N LEU A 500 8.77 16.45 9.70
CA LEU A 500 10.24 16.45 9.68
C LEU A 500 10.79 16.42 8.25
N ASP A 501 10.23 15.58 7.38
CA ASP A 501 10.64 15.49 5.98
C ASP A 501 10.40 16.78 5.21
N ARG A 502 9.23 17.42 5.40
CA ARG A 502 8.93 18.72 4.77
C ARG A 502 9.89 19.80 5.24
N ALA A 503 10.19 19.86 6.54
CA ALA A 503 11.14 20.81 7.10
C ALA A 503 12.55 20.62 6.50
N VAL A 504 13.05 19.38 6.41
CA VAL A 504 14.36 19.10 5.77
C VAL A 504 14.39 19.51 4.31
N LEU A 505 13.33 19.22 3.54
CA LEU A 505 13.27 19.56 2.12
C LEU A 505 13.23 21.07 1.88
N ARG A 506 12.44 21.81 2.67
CA ARG A 506 12.35 23.27 2.58
C ARG A 506 13.65 23.95 2.96
N LEU A 507 14.27 23.53 4.06
CA LEU A 507 15.56 24.09 4.49
C LEU A 507 16.66 23.85 3.45
N LYS A 508 16.71 22.66 2.86
CA LYS A 508 17.67 22.37 1.77
C LYS A 508 17.40 23.21 0.52
N ALA A 509 16.14 23.46 0.17
CA ALA A 509 15.80 24.32 -0.97
C ALA A 509 16.26 25.77 -0.72
N MET A 510 16.03 26.30 0.48
CA MET A 510 16.46 27.65 0.87
C MET A 510 17.99 27.81 0.91
N ASP A 511 18.73 26.78 1.28
CA ASP A 511 20.20 26.80 1.34
C ASP A 511 20.81 26.81 -0.08
N VAL A 512 20.22 26.06 -1.01
CA VAL A 512 20.62 26.06 -2.43
C VAL A 512 20.41 27.43 -3.08
N GLU A 513 19.35 28.16 -2.72
CA GLU A 513 19.14 29.54 -3.20
C GLU A 513 20.15 30.56 -2.62
N ARG A 514 20.78 30.24 -1.49
CA ARG A 514 21.77 31.11 -0.82
C ARG A 514 23.19 30.90 -1.30
N GLU A 515 23.52 29.78 -1.93
CA GLU A 515 24.81 29.58 -2.58
C GLU A 515 24.76 30.12 -4.03
N PRO A 516 25.26 31.34 -4.34
CA PRO A 516 25.62 31.63 -5.70
C PRO A 516 26.75 30.67 -6.08
N VAL A 517 26.51 29.85 -7.10
CA VAL A 517 27.53 29.01 -7.71
C VAL A 517 28.63 29.94 -8.25
N VAL A 518 29.64 30.22 -7.43
CA VAL A 518 30.87 30.86 -7.87
C VAL A 518 31.60 29.80 -8.69
N VAL A 519 31.28 29.75 -9.98
CA VAL A 519 32.09 29.05 -10.97
C VAL A 519 33.45 29.75 -10.97
N ARG A 520 34.38 29.26 -10.16
CA ARG A 520 35.80 29.58 -10.32
C ARG A 520 36.25 28.95 -11.63
N SER A 521 36.05 29.72 -12.70
CA SER A 521 36.67 29.51 -14.00
C SER A 521 38.18 29.35 -13.80
N ARG A 522 38.65 28.10 -13.81
CA ARG A 522 40.08 27.81 -13.97
C ARG A 522 40.42 28.02 -15.45
N TYR A 523 40.55 29.28 -15.88
CA TYR A 523 41.38 29.58 -17.04
C TYR A 523 42.83 29.35 -16.62
N ILE A 524 43.39 28.23 -17.09
CA ILE A 524 44.82 28.01 -17.10
C ILE A 524 45.39 29.00 -18.12
N ASP A 525 46.03 30.05 -17.61
CA ASP A 525 46.70 31.08 -18.40
C ASP A 525 47.95 30.46 -19.04
N ASN A 526 47.79 29.90 -20.24
CA ASN A 526 48.90 29.46 -21.09
C ASN A 526 49.62 30.70 -21.65
N LYS A 527 50.46 31.33 -20.82
CA LYS A 527 51.44 32.32 -21.27
C LYS A 527 52.85 31.74 -21.30
N GLN A 528 53.23 31.36 -22.52
CA GLN A 528 54.55 31.53 -23.13
C GLN A 528 55.77 31.53 -22.20
N ARG A 529 56.54 30.44 -22.25
CA ARG A 529 58.01 30.51 -22.16
C ARG A 529 58.63 29.63 -23.24
N ALA A 530 58.92 30.26 -24.37
CA ALA A 530 59.93 29.80 -25.31
C ALA A 530 61.11 30.79 -25.27
N ARG A 531 62.31 30.23 -25.13
CA ARG A 531 63.65 30.77 -25.43
C ARG A 531 64.33 31.72 -24.43
N SER A 532 65.38 31.21 -23.78
CA SER A 532 66.79 31.66 -23.94
C SER A 532 67.72 30.64 -23.25
N MET A 533 68.50 29.87 -24.00
CA MET A 533 69.98 29.93 -24.04
C MET A 533 70.66 29.97 -22.66
N HIS A 534 71.17 28.82 -22.18
CA HIS A 534 72.60 28.51 -22.17
C HIS A 534 72.86 27.04 -21.84
#